data_AF-A0A3A8KZ75-F1
#
_entry.id   AF-A0A3A8KZ75-F1
#
_cell.length_a   1.000
_cell.length_b   1.000
_cell.length_c   1.000
_cell.angle_alpha   90.00
_cell.angle_beta   90.00
_cell.angle_gamma   90.00
#
_symmetry.space_group_name_H-M   'P 1'
#
loop_
_entity.id
_entity.type
_entity.pdbx_description
1 polymer ?
#
loop_
_entity_poly.entity_id
_entity_poly.type
_entity_poly.pdbx_seq_one_letter_code
_entity_poly.pdbx_strand_id
1 'polypeptide(L)'
;MNTMSNGPPPARRRPTSGTPSSGTGQRAPVRRSTAGVSAPKPAKLVVIAGPSEGAEFPLSELEYTVGRASENPICLQDTSVSRKHITLRKESAGWYVSDMKSGNGTLVNDEPVTDETLLANGDIITMGDSELRYEDVANSTAKVQAPAGPSRPRPAPSGSRSSSAVPVRPGPGRARPQTSRASAAAELTPELQRKRMRMKLAGVGVVVVLLAGLGVARSRMKQQQEEQGRIEQEQRDYREQLGGMFQDAKNLVREGQWQQAKVKLQELQEQAPEYPGVADYLKAAEKEIPNQGHLTAAQAAMTRGELAAAQASLAKVSSDTQLYEQLKTARRALTDAADARTKEANTMMASRQLESVQKAKAITDDVLATFPEHRDGKLINDEAARIIADLTRPEPVKVVAAPKPWEPAVDRFRDGDMTGAVAILNTCLGKTPQCKQYMSQMTEFGNLYKKLEDLDAKGLTRLLALDKDITDGRGSKMARNAGTRAATIFYKNAVAAKASAQWTKAMENARRALQADPNHAGAANIVSDLRGKAKDLYLQAYSIKDSSPDEALPQFRDVVAMTPADDELHGKAQGWVEKLSR
;
A
#
# COMPACT_ATOMS: atom_id res chain seq x y z
N MET A 1 49.46 6.66 36.90
CA MET A 1 50.65 6.28 36.10
C MET A 1 50.51 4.84 35.64
N ASN A 2 51.30 4.43 34.64
CA ASN A 2 51.41 3.11 34.02
C ASN A 2 50.14 2.68 33.21
N THR A 3 50.10 2.57 31.86
CA THR A 3 51.01 1.96 30.84
C THR A 3 51.19 0.46 31.07
N MET A 4 51.08 -0.49 30.14
CA MET A 4 51.04 -0.60 28.66
C MET A 4 50.95 -2.14 28.35
N SER A 5 50.82 -2.76 27.17
CA SER A 5 50.60 -2.38 25.75
C SER A 5 50.20 -3.63 24.91
N ASN A 6 49.42 -3.44 23.83
CA ASN A 6 49.31 -4.16 22.53
C ASN A 6 49.55 -5.69 22.34
N GLY A 7 48.71 -6.31 21.48
CA GLY A 7 49.02 -7.57 20.76
C GLY A 7 47.83 -8.19 19.97
N PRO A 8 47.82 -8.23 18.61
CA PRO A 8 46.67 -8.71 17.81
C PRO A 8 47.00 -10.02 17.00
N PRO A 9 46.39 -10.41 15.85
CA PRO A 9 45.77 -11.76 15.73
C PRO A 9 46.31 -12.68 14.58
N PRO A 10 45.89 -13.96 14.52
CA PRO A 10 46.09 -14.85 13.36
C PRO A 10 44.78 -15.24 12.62
N ALA A 11 44.88 -15.80 11.41
CA ALA A 11 43.73 -16.21 10.58
C ALA A 11 43.95 -17.48 9.72
N ARG A 12 42.85 -18.18 9.41
CA ARG A 12 42.65 -19.28 8.42
C ARG A 12 43.49 -20.57 8.54
N ARG A 13 42.79 -21.74 8.52
CA ARG A 13 42.97 -22.82 7.50
C ARG A 13 41.83 -23.87 7.55
N ARG A 14 41.90 -24.87 6.65
CA ARG A 14 40.84 -25.84 6.24
C ARG A 14 41.22 -27.29 6.64
N PRO A 15 40.22 -28.17 6.85
CA PRO A 15 40.06 -29.43 6.06
C PRO A 15 38.76 -29.39 5.22
N THR A 16 38.45 -30.11 4.11
CA THR A 16 38.64 -31.51 3.62
C THR A 16 37.90 -32.57 4.45
N SER A 17 37.10 -33.49 3.89
CA SER A 17 36.58 -33.70 2.50
C SER A 17 35.53 -34.84 2.50
N GLY A 18 34.49 -34.79 1.66
CA GLY A 18 33.52 -35.89 1.50
C GLY A 18 32.49 -35.66 0.38
N THR A 19 32.16 -36.73 -0.37
CA THR A 19 31.33 -36.79 -1.59
C THR A 19 30.74 -38.22 -1.71
N PRO A 20 29.81 -38.54 -2.64
CA PRO A 20 29.02 -37.69 -3.56
C PRO A 20 27.50 -38.00 -3.57
N SER A 21 26.72 -37.25 -4.37
CA SER A 21 25.57 -37.81 -5.11
C SER A 21 25.30 -37.02 -6.41
N SER A 22 24.48 -37.59 -7.29
CA SER A 22 24.31 -37.27 -8.72
C SER A 22 23.61 -35.95 -9.07
N GLY A 23 23.87 -35.44 -10.28
CA GLY A 23 23.21 -34.24 -10.85
C GLY A 23 23.75 -33.87 -12.24
N THR A 24 23.23 -34.49 -13.30
CA THR A 24 23.70 -34.39 -14.69
C THR A 24 23.70 -32.99 -15.30
N GLY A 25 24.78 -32.63 -16.02
CA GLY A 25 24.81 -31.46 -16.91
C GLY A 25 25.95 -31.52 -17.94
N GLN A 26 25.67 -32.01 -19.15
CA GLN A 26 26.62 -31.97 -20.28
C GLN A 26 26.40 -30.72 -21.16
N ARG A 27 27.41 -30.33 -21.94
CA ARG A 27 27.43 -29.10 -22.76
C ARG A 27 28.21 -29.34 -24.07
N ALA A 28 27.96 -28.48 -25.06
CA ALA A 28 28.61 -28.45 -26.40
C ALA A 28 28.01 -29.51 -27.38
N PRO A 29 28.15 -29.35 -28.73
CA PRO A 29 29.10 -28.51 -29.45
C PRO A 29 28.52 -27.36 -30.30
N VAL A 30 29.42 -26.46 -30.68
CA VAL A 30 29.22 -25.47 -31.77
C VAL A 30 29.08 -26.21 -33.12
N ARG A 31 28.22 -25.71 -34.02
CA ARG A 31 28.20 -26.11 -35.43
C ARG A 31 28.33 -24.92 -36.37
N ARG A 32 28.92 -25.17 -37.54
CA ARG A 32 29.23 -24.17 -38.57
C ARG A 32 27.97 -23.65 -39.28
N SER A 33 28.08 -22.44 -39.80
CA SER A 33 27.19 -21.89 -40.81
C SER A 33 27.23 -22.70 -42.12
N THR A 34 26.05 -22.87 -42.72
CA THR A 34 25.89 -23.16 -44.15
C THR A 34 25.02 -22.06 -44.74
N ALA A 35 25.48 -21.43 -45.82
CA ALA A 35 24.71 -20.40 -46.51
C ALA A 35 23.55 -21.06 -47.28
N GLY A 36 22.37 -21.10 -46.68
CA GLY A 36 21.13 -21.48 -47.34
C GLY A 36 20.62 -20.36 -48.24
N VAL A 37 20.03 -20.70 -49.39
CA VAL A 37 19.34 -19.74 -50.25
C VAL A 37 18.22 -19.07 -49.44
N SER A 38 18.17 -17.75 -49.44
CA SER A 38 17.10 -17.04 -48.72
C SER A 38 15.75 -17.42 -49.30
N ALA A 39 14.88 -17.98 -48.46
CA ALA A 39 13.45 -17.89 -48.70
C ALA A 39 13.05 -16.40 -48.85
N PRO A 40 11.97 -16.07 -49.59
CA PRO A 40 11.41 -14.73 -49.51
C PRO A 40 11.08 -14.43 -48.05
N LYS A 41 11.58 -13.30 -47.54
CA LYS A 41 11.23 -12.85 -46.19
C LYS A 41 9.70 -12.64 -46.15
N PRO A 42 8.99 -13.11 -45.11
CA PRO A 42 7.58 -12.75 -44.96
C PRO A 42 7.46 -11.23 -44.82
N ALA A 43 6.30 -10.69 -45.23
CA ALA A 43 5.93 -9.33 -44.88
C ALA A 43 5.90 -9.17 -43.35
N LYS A 44 6.04 -7.95 -42.85
CA LYS A 44 5.97 -7.65 -41.41
C LYS A 44 5.23 -6.35 -41.15
N LEU A 45 4.74 -6.19 -39.92
CA LEU A 45 4.43 -4.89 -39.36
C LEU A 45 5.62 -4.41 -38.52
N VAL A 46 5.92 -3.12 -38.57
CA VAL A 46 6.87 -2.44 -37.69
C VAL A 46 6.11 -1.34 -36.96
N VAL A 47 6.07 -1.36 -35.64
CA VAL A 47 5.45 -0.28 -34.86
C VAL A 47 6.39 0.93 -34.89
N ILE A 48 5.94 2.03 -35.49
CA ILE A 48 6.74 3.25 -35.71
C ILE A 48 6.39 4.40 -34.75
N ALA A 49 5.25 4.31 -34.05
CA ALA A 49 4.89 5.19 -32.94
C ALA A 49 3.94 4.45 -31.97
N GLY A 50 3.88 4.94 -30.74
CA GLY A 50 2.97 4.44 -29.68
C GLY A 50 3.63 3.52 -28.65
N PRO A 51 2.87 2.97 -27.69
CA PRO A 51 3.42 2.24 -26.53
C PRO A 51 4.20 0.95 -26.84
N SER A 52 4.29 0.54 -28.11
CA SER A 52 5.02 -0.64 -28.58
C SER A 52 6.02 -0.31 -29.70
N GLU A 53 6.43 0.96 -29.82
CA GLU A 53 7.41 1.44 -30.82
C GLU A 53 8.68 0.56 -30.88
N GLY A 54 9.14 0.27 -32.10
CA GLY A 54 10.29 -0.59 -32.36
C GLY A 54 9.99 -2.10 -32.33
N ALA A 55 8.76 -2.52 -32.01
CA ALA A 55 8.34 -3.92 -32.17
C ALA A 55 8.16 -4.30 -33.64
N GLU A 56 8.67 -5.47 -34.04
CA GLU A 56 8.45 -6.06 -35.37
C GLU A 56 7.64 -7.35 -35.27
N PHE A 57 6.60 -7.48 -36.10
CA PHE A 57 5.71 -8.63 -36.14
C PHE A 57 5.72 -9.26 -37.55
N PRO A 58 6.42 -10.41 -37.75
CA PRO A 58 6.46 -11.09 -39.05
C PRO A 58 5.14 -11.82 -39.34
N LEU A 59 4.60 -11.58 -40.53
CA LEU A 59 3.33 -12.14 -41.03
C LEU A 59 3.60 -13.44 -41.79
N SER A 60 3.84 -14.51 -41.03
CA SER A 60 4.11 -15.88 -41.52
C SER A 60 2.86 -16.69 -41.85
N GLU A 61 1.71 -16.37 -41.26
CA GLU A 61 0.43 -17.07 -41.46
C GLU A 61 -0.45 -16.37 -42.53
N LEU A 62 -1.71 -16.81 -42.69
CA LEU A 62 -2.65 -16.26 -43.68
C LEU A 62 -3.66 -15.26 -43.11
N GLU A 63 -3.90 -15.25 -41.80
CA GLU A 63 -4.75 -14.27 -41.14
C GLU A 63 -4.20 -13.94 -39.75
N TYR A 64 -4.23 -12.65 -39.38
CA TYR A 64 -3.83 -12.14 -38.07
C TYR A 64 -4.94 -11.27 -37.49
N THR A 65 -5.21 -11.39 -36.20
CA THR A 65 -5.94 -10.35 -35.44
C THR A 65 -4.93 -9.47 -34.72
N VAL A 66 -5.13 -8.16 -34.75
CA VAL A 66 -4.34 -7.16 -34.02
C VAL A 66 -5.23 -6.41 -33.05
N GLY A 67 -4.73 -6.17 -31.84
CA GLY A 67 -5.43 -5.41 -30.81
C GLY A 67 -4.81 -5.61 -29.42
N ARG A 68 -5.39 -5.00 -28.38
CA ARG A 68 -4.79 -5.01 -27.02
C ARG A 68 -5.14 -6.21 -26.14
N ALA A 69 -5.89 -7.19 -26.65
CA ALA A 69 -6.10 -8.44 -25.93
C ALA A 69 -4.91 -9.39 -26.13
N SER A 70 -4.47 -10.03 -25.05
CA SER A 70 -3.43 -11.08 -25.08
C SER A 70 -3.84 -12.35 -25.84
N GLU A 71 -5.10 -12.44 -26.29
CA GLU A 71 -5.62 -13.47 -27.18
C GLU A 71 -5.24 -13.24 -28.65
N ASN A 72 -4.76 -12.05 -29.01
CA ASN A 72 -4.43 -11.71 -30.39
C ASN A 72 -3.03 -12.23 -30.76
N PRO A 73 -2.86 -12.80 -31.97
CA PRO A 73 -1.53 -13.12 -32.53
C PRO A 73 -0.57 -11.92 -32.55
N ILE A 74 -1.09 -10.69 -32.72
CA ILE A 74 -0.33 -9.45 -32.52
C ILE A 74 -1.01 -8.64 -31.41
N CYS A 75 -0.41 -8.69 -30.21
CA CYS A 75 -0.88 -7.97 -29.04
C CYS A 75 -0.09 -6.66 -28.85
N LEU A 76 -0.77 -5.51 -28.97
CA LEU A 76 -0.20 -4.18 -28.74
C LEU A 76 -0.44 -3.75 -27.29
N GLN A 77 0.56 -3.15 -26.64
CA GLN A 77 0.46 -2.67 -25.24
C GLN A 77 -0.17 -1.27 -25.14
N ASP A 78 -1.17 -1.01 -25.97
CA ASP A 78 -1.85 0.28 -26.10
C ASP A 78 -3.27 0.16 -25.51
N THR A 79 -3.66 1.11 -24.65
CA THR A 79 -4.98 1.13 -24.00
C THR A 79 -6.09 1.72 -24.87
N SER A 80 -5.74 2.58 -25.83
CA SER A 80 -6.63 3.21 -26.81
C SER A 80 -7.05 2.23 -27.93
N VAL A 81 -6.18 1.26 -28.22
CA VAL A 81 -6.45 0.17 -29.16
C VAL A 81 -7.57 -0.73 -28.64
N SER A 82 -8.45 -1.19 -29.54
CA SER A 82 -9.57 -2.07 -29.20
C SER A 82 -9.09 -3.49 -28.88
N ARG A 83 -9.87 -4.24 -28.06
CA ARG A 83 -9.50 -5.62 -27.64
C ARG A 83 -9.19 -6.52 -28.83
N LYS A 84 -10.03 -6.46 -29.86
CA LYS A 84 -9.73 -6.85 -31.24
C LYS A 84 -10.02 -5.60 -32.07
N HIS A 85 -9.09 -5.15 -32.90
CA HIS A 85 -9.14 -3.83 -33.54
C HIS A 85 -9.13 -3.96 -35.05
N ILE A 86 -8.17 -4.69 -35.61
CA ILE A 86 -8.14 -5.04 -37.05
C ILE A 86 -7.94 -6.54 -37.25
N THR A 87 -8.45 -7.04 -38.38
CA THR A 87 -8.02 -8.28 -39.00
C THR A 87 -7.12 -7.94 -40.19
N LEU A 88 -6.01 -8.67 -40.33
CA LEU A 88 -5.17 -8.66 -41.51
C LEU A 88 -5.29 -10.03 -42.20
N ARG A 89 -5.70 -10.07 -43.48
CA ARG A 89 -5.82 -11.31 -44.27
C ARG A 89 -4.93 -11.27 -45.49
N LYS A 90 -4.29 -12.40 -45.79
CA LYS A 90 -3.50 -12.59 -47.00
C LYS A 90 -4.34 -13.24 -48.10
N GLU A 91 -4.58 -12.50 -49.17
CA GLU A 91 -5.29 -12.98 -50.35
C GLU A 91 -4.37 -13.09 -51.57
N SER A 92 -4.94 -13.39 -52.74
CA SER A 92 -4.20 -13.56 -54.00
C SER A 92 -3.55 -12.27 -54.52
N ALA A 93 -4.05 -11.10 -54.12
CA ALA A 93 -3.54 -9.80 -54.54
C ALA A 93 -2.53 -9.17 -53.56
N GLY A 94 -2.49 -9.61 -52.30
CA GLY A 94 -1.66 -9.02 -51.25
C GLY A 94 -2.24 -9.22 -49.85
N TRP A 95 -1.84 -8.35 -48.92
CA TRP A 95 -2.40 -8.29 -47.57
C TRP A 95 -3.47 -7.21 -47.48
N TYR A 96 -4.62 -7.56 -46.93
CA TYR A 96 -5.76 -6.67 -46.70
C TYR A 96 -5.94 -6.39 -45.21
N VAL A 97 -6.39 -5.18 -44.86
CA VAL A 97 -6.80 -4.77 -43.52
C VAL A 97 -8.29 -4.49 -43.45
N SER A 98 -8.93 -4.96 -42.37
CA SER A 98 -10.34 -4.75 -42.05
C SER A 98 -10.51 -4.32 -40.60
N ASP A 99 -11.24 -3.24 -40.33
CA ASP A 99 -11.57 -2.80 -38.97
C ASP A 99 -12.64 -3.71 -38.33
N MET A 100 -12.44 -4.11 -37.08
CA MET A 100 -13.32 -5.02 -36.35
C MET A 100 -14.44 -4.32 -35.55
N LYS A 101 -14.88 -3.13 -35.99
CA LYS A 101 -15.73 -2.19 -35.24
C LYS A 101 -15.04 -1.68 -33.99
N SER A 102 -13.82 -1.16 -34.19
CA SER A 102 -13.00 -0.56 -33.14
C SER A 102 -13.63 0.73 -32.58
N GLY A 103 -13.26 1.09 -31.36
CA GLY A 103 -13.78 2.30 -30.68
C GLY A 103 -13.25 3.62 -31.25
N ASN A 104 -12.06 3.62 -31.86
CA ASN A 104 -11.37 4.81 -32.37
C ASN A 104 -11.28 4.84 -33.91
N GLY A 105 -11.69 3.77 -34.59
CA GLY A 105 -11.44 3.57 -36.01
C GLY A 105 -10.00 3.09 -36.31
N THR A 106 -9.80 2.74 -37.58
CA THR A 106 -8.50 2.42 -38.18
C THR A 106 -8.30 3.38 -39.35
N LEU A 107 -7.12 3.99 -39.46
CA LEU A 107 -6.70 4.77 -40.62
C LEU A 107 -5.59 4.02 -41.37
N VAL A 108 -5.54 4.17 -42.69
CA VAL A 108 -4.38 3.80 -43.53
C VAL A 108 -3.95 5.05 -44.28
N ASN A 109 -2.72 5.51 -44.04
CA ASN A 109 -2.19 6.76 -44.59
C ASN A 109 -3.17 7.95 -44.39
N ASP A 110 -3.66 8.11 -43.16
CA ASP A 110 -4.69 9.08 -42.71
C ASP A 110 -6.11 8.93 -43.31
N GLU A 111 -6.36 8.00 -44.24
CA GLU A 111 -7.71 7.69 -44.75
C GLU A 111 -8.42 6.60 -43.91
N PRO A 112 -9.69 6.77 -43.50
CA PRO A 112 -10.39 5.82 -42.63
C PRO A 112 -10.84 4.54 -43.36
N VAL A 113 -10.52 3.38 -42.77
CA VAL A 113 -10.88 2.05 -43.28
C VAL A 113 -12.36 1.76 -43.01
N THR A 114 -13.23 1.94 -44.01
CA THR A 114 -14.65 1.54 -43.93
C THR A 114 -14.90 0.09 -44.35
N ASP A 115 -14.06 -0.43 -45.25
CA ASP A 115 -14.18 -1.72 -45.92
C ASP A 115 -12.78 -2.37 -46.08
N GLU A 116 -12.73 -3.64 -46.47
CA GLU A 116 -11.49 -4.43 -46.56
C GLU A 116 -10.50 -3.83 -47.59
N THR A 117 -9.38 -3.30 -47.08
CA THR A 117 -8.48 -2.39 -47.83
C THR A 117 -7.12 -3.04 -48.09
N LEU A 118 -6.65 -3.04 -49.34
CA LEU A 118 -5.35 -3.63 -49.75
C LEU A 118 -4.17 -2.74 -49.31
N LEU A 119 -3.19 -3.32 -48.61
CA LEU A 119 -1.97 -2.65 -48.16
C LEU A 119 -0.85 -2.72 -49.21
N ALA A 120 -0.17 -1.59 -49.41
CA ALA A 120 1.06 -1.45 -50.18
C ALA A 120 2.28 -1.34 -49.24
N ASN A 121 3.44 -1.80 -49.71
CA ASN A 121 4.70 -1.71 -48.94
C ASN A 121 5.05 -0.24 -48.63
N GLY A 122 5.08 0.10 -47.35
CA GLY A 122 5.36 1.44 -46.83
C GLY A 122 4.17 2.09 -46.13
N ASP A 123 2.95 1.58 -46.33
CA ASP A 123 1.72 2.13 -45.74
C ASP A 123 1.77 2.13 -44.21
N ILE A 124 1.20 3.19 -43.62
CA ILE A 124 1.08 3.38 -42.17
C ILE A 124 -0.37 3.12 -41.76
N ILE A 125 -0.55 2.13 -40.90
CA ILE A 125 -1.83 1.79 -40.27
C ILE A 125 -1.87 2.46 -38.90
N THR A 126 -2.73 3.47 -38.72
CA THR A 126 -2.89 4.19 -37.46
C THR A 126 -4.12 3.66 -36.72
N MET A 127 -3.92 3.23 -35.48
CA MET A 127 -4.94 2.59 -34.66
C MET A 127 -4.79 3.01 -33.20
N GLY A 128 -5.63 3.95 -32.75
CA GLY A 128 -5.46 4.58 -31.44
C GLY A 128 -4.20 5.45 -31.38
N ASP A 129 -3.38 5.27 -30.35
CA ASP A 129 -2.09 5.96 -30.14
C ASP A 129 -0.91 5.22 -30.83
N SER A 130 -1.18 4.13 -31.56
CA SER A 130 -0.18 3.29 -32.23
C SER A 130 -0.19 3.44 -33.76
N GLU A 131 1.00 3.58 -34.35
CA GLU A 131 1.21 3.58 -35.81
C GLU A 131 2.05 2.36 -36.22
N LEU A 132 1.60 1.62 -37.23
CA LEU A 132 2.27 0.41 -37.72
C LEU A 132 2.56 0.53 -39.22
N ARG A 133 3.83 0.50 -39.61
CA ARG A 133 4.24 0.42 -41.01
C ARG A 133 4.20 -1.02 -41.52
N TYR A 134 3.55 -1.24 -42.64
CA TYR A 134 3.57 -2.51 -43.36
C TYR A 134 4.78 -2.59 -44.31
N GLU A 135 5.63 -3.60 -44.16
CA GLU A 135 6.81 -3.84 -45.02
C GLU A 135 6.74 -5.21 -45.71
N ASP A 136 6.73 -5.22 -47.04
CA ASP A 136 6.81 -6.41 -47.90
C ASP A 136 7.97 -6.25 -48.90
N VAL A 137 9.16 -6.62 -48.41
CA VAL A 137 10.42 -6.63 -49.14
C VAL A 137 10.56 -7.81 -50.12
N ALA A 138 9.55 -8.68 -50.24
CA ALA A 138 9.54 -9.78 -51.20
C ALA A 138 8.76 -9.43 -52.48
N ASN A 139 7.80 -8.50 -52.40
CA ASN A 139 6.80 -8.26 -53.44
C ASN A 139 6.82 -6.82 -54.03
N SER A 140 7.89 -6.04 -53.73
CA SER A 140 7.96 -4.58 -53.92
C SER A 140 8.04 -4.08 -55.38
N THR A 141 7.59 -4.85 -56.38
CA THR A 141 7.48 -4.45 -57.80
C THR A 141 6.04 -4.16 -58.24
N ALA A 142 5.03 -4.45 -57.42
CA ALA A 142 3.62 -4.18 -57.71
C ALA A 142 3.22 -2.71 -57.43
N LYS A 143 3.56 -1.80 -58.36
CA LYS A 143 3.08 -0.40 -58.30
C LYS A 143 1.63 -0.28 -58.79
N VAL A 144 0.68 -0.36 -57.87
CA VAL A 144 -0.76 -0.08 -58.11
C VAL A 144 -1.07 1.40 -57.81
N GLN A 145 -2.16 1.93 -58.38
CA GLN A 145 -2.54 3.34 -58.31
C GLN A 145 -3.45 3.62 -57.10
N ALA A 146 -3.40 4.86 -56.59
CA ALA A 146 -4.32 5.35 -55.57
C ALA A 146 -5.79 5.33 -56.05
N PRO A 147 -6.76 5.12 -55.15
CA PRO A 147 -8.18 5.18 -55.48
C PRO A 147 -8.63 6.61 -55.83
N ALA A 148 -9.78 6.73 -56.49
CA ALA A 148 -10.40 8.01 -56.81
C ALA A 148 -11.70 8.17 -56.00
N GLY A 149 -11.96 9.40 -55.52
CA GLY A 149 -13.15 9.73 -54.74
C GLY A 149 -14.49 9.57 -55.49
N PRO A 150 -15.62 9.54 -54.76
CA PRO A 150 -16.93 9.20 -55.32
C PRO A 150 -17.49 10.28 -56.25
N SER A 151 -18.33 9.88 -57.22
CA SER A 151 -19.00 10.82 -58.12
C SER A 151 -20.41 10.38 -58.54
N ARG A 152 -21.36 11.32 -58.48
CA ARG A 152 -22.70 11.26 -59.09
C ARG A 152 -23.35 12.65 -59.07
N PRO A 153 -24.33 12.99 -59.94
CA PRO A 153 -24.72 12.35 -61.20
C PRO A 153 -24.61 13.31 -62.42
N ARG A 154 -24.54 12.76 -63.65
CA ARG A 154 -24.87 13.49 -64.89
C ARG A 154 -25.67 12.59 -65.83
N PRO A 155 -26.79 13.05 -66.42
CA PRO A 155 -27.60 12.25 -67.34
C PRO A 155 -27.17 12.38 -68.82
N ALA A 156 -27.18 11.24 -69.53
CA ALA A 156 -27.59 10.97 -70.93
C ALA A 156 -27.07 11.86 -72.12
N PRO A 157 -27.08 11.38 -73.40
CA PRO A 157 -27.62 10.12 -73.93
C PRO A 157 -26.71 9.27 -74.87
N SER A 158 -27.21 8.08 -75.23
CA SER A 158 -27.07 7.35 -76.53
C SER A 158 -25.71 7.23 -77.28
N GLY A 159 -24.87 6.26 -76.88
CA GLY A 159 -24.65 4.97 -77.58
C GLY A 159 -24.38 4.82 -79.10
N SER A 160 -23.19 4.28 -79.44
CA SER A 160 -22.92 3.24 -80.46
C SER A 160 -21.55 2.58 -80.14
N ARG A 161 -21.36 1.24 -80.10
CA ARG A 161 -21.05 0.29 -81.21
C ARG A 161 -19.93 0.80 -82.16
N SER A 162 -18.92 0.04 -82.60
CA SER A 162 -18.45 -1.37 -82.41
C SER A 162 -17.13 -1.56 -83.24
N SER A 163 -16.19 -2.52 -83.06
CA SER A 163 -15.94 -3.63 -82.11
C SER A 163 -14.53 -4.26 -82.33
N SER A 164 -14.08 -5.14 -81.41
CA SER A 164 -13.03 -6.20 -81.46
C SER A 164 -11.98 -6.29 -82.59
N ALA A 165 -10.68 -6.45 -82.23
CA ALA A 165 -9.76 -7.48 -82.77
C ALA A 165 -8.39 -7.57 -82.03
N VAL A 166 -7.62 -8.64 -82.32
CA VAL A 166 -6.35 -9.14 -81.72
C VAL A 166 -5.61 -9.98 -82.81
N PRO A 167 -4.41 -10.61 -82.66
CA PRO A 167 -3.40 -10.62 -81.56
C PRO A 167 -1.87 -10.59 -81.94
N VAL A 168 -1.02 -10.18 -80.98
CA VAL A 168 0.28 -10.82 -80.58
C VAL A 168 1.52 -10.93 -81.54
N ARG A 169 2.70 -10.42 -81.05
CA ARG A 169 4.13 -10.78 -81.37
C ARG A 169 4.69 -10.51 -82.79
N PRO A 170 6.04 -10.61 -83.02
CA PRO A 170 7.20 -10.25 -82.19
C PRO A 170 8.24 -9.36 -82.95
N GLY A 171 9.37 -8.97 -82.31
CA GLY A 171 10.57 -8.42 -83.00
C GLY A 171 11.59 -9.51 -83.41
N PRO A 172 12.91 -9.23 -83.61
CA PRO A 172 13.65 -7.95 -83.58
C PRO A 172 14.58 -7.71 -84.81
N GLY A 173 15.41 -6.65 -84.85
CA GLY A 173 16.44 -6.48 -85.92
C GLY A 173 17.42 -5.29 -85.73
N ARG A 174 18.70 -5.45 -86.12
CA ARG A 174 19.85 -4.55 -85.85
C ARG A 174 20.40 -3.80 -87.10
N ALA A 175 20.99 -2.62 -86.85
CA ALA A 175 22.27 -2.08 -87.40
C ALA A 175 22.36 -1.10 -88.62
N ARG A 176 23.39 -0.24 -88.50
CA ARG A 176 24.07 0.77 -89.38
C ARG A 176 24.83 0.12 -90.58
N PRO A 177 25.52 0.83 -91.54
CA PRO A 177 26.00 2.25 -91.62
C PRO A 177 25.76 2.93 -93.03
N GLN A 178 26.45 3.93 -93.66
CA GLN A 178 27.37 5.07 -93.35
C GLN A 178 27.46 6.09 -94.54
N THR A 179 27.97 7.33 -94.31
CA THR A 179 28.65 8.26 -95.31
C THR A 179 27.89 8.77 -96.57
N SER A 180 28.42 9.66 -97.45
CA SER A 180 29.00 11.04 -97.29
C SER A 180 29.18 11.77 -98.67
N ARG A 181 29.60 13.07 -98.67
CA ARG A 181 30.15 13.93 -99.77
C ARG A 181 29.27 14.61 -100.87
N ALA A 182 29.09 15.95 -100.71
CA ALA A 182 29.67 17.07 -101.50
C ALA A 182 29.33 17.41 -103.00
N SER A 183 29.64 18.67 -103.38
CA SER A 183 29.59 19.36 -104.71
C SER A 183 28.19 19.87 -105.17
N ALA A 184 28.01 20.97 -105.93
CA ALA A 184 28.89 22.07 -106.41
C ALA A 184 28.10 23.41 -106.51
N ALA A 185 28.69 24.50 -107.03
CA ALA A 185 28.07 25.85 -107.10
C ALA A 185 27.84 26.36 -108.55
N ALA A 186 26.89 27.30 -108.71
CA ALA A 186 26.68 28.14 -109.90
C ALA A 186 26.03 29.48 -109.53
N GLU A 187 26.26 30.53 -110.32
CA GLU A 187 25.89 31.93 -110.03
C GLU A 187 24.56 32.37 -110.67
N LEU A 188 23.94 33.45 -110.17
CA LEU A 188 22.81 34.11 -110.86
C LEU A 188 22.56 35.58 -110.40
N THR A 189 23.18 36.53 -111.12
CA THR A 189 22.79 37.93 -111.40
C THR A 189 22.43 38.93 -110.26
N PRO A 190 22.95 40.18 -110.29
CA PRO A 190 22.83 41.14 -109.17
C PRO A 190 21.51 41.93 -109.07
N GLU A 191 20.53 41.76 -109.95
CA GLU A 191 19.34 42.64 -109.98
C GLU A 191 18.19 42.25 -109.03
N LEU A 192 18.14 41.01 -108.54
CA LEU A 192 17.06 40.57 -107.62
C LEU A 192 17.36 40.78 -106.12
N GLN A 193 18.56 41.28 -105.76
CA GLN A 193 18.90 41.54 -104.36
C GLN A 193 18.15 42.75 -103.76
N ARG A 194 18.04 43.87 -104.49
CA ARG A 194 17.45 45.13 -103.95
C ARG A 194 15.97 45.00 -103.57
N LYS A 195 15.18 44.19 -104.29
CA LYS A 195 13.76 43.95 -103.96
C LYS A 195 13.60 42.95 -102.79
N ARG A 196 14.45 41.93 -102.70
CA ARG A 196 14.50 41.00 -101.54
C ARG A 196 14.96 41.70 -100.25
N MET A 197 15.89 42.66 -100.33
CA MET A 197 16.45 43.32 -99.14
C MET A 197 15.42 44.21 -98.43
N ARG A 198 14.59 44.96 -99.17
CA ARG A 198 13.48 45.75 -98.58
C ARG A 198 12.41 44.87 -97.92
N MET A 199 12.00 43.77 -98.57
CA MET A 199 11.07 42.80 -97.97
C MET A 199 11.68 42.11 -96.73
N LYS A 200 12.99 41.82 -96.75
CA LYS A 200 13.69 41.29 -95.57
C LYS A 200 13.74 42.28 -94.41
N LEU A 201 14.02 43.58 -94.62
CA LEU A 201 13.99 44.54 -93.51
C LEU A 201 12.59 44.72 -92.91
N ALA A 202 11.53 44.79 -93.72
CA ALA A 202 10.17 44.86 -93.22
C ALA A 202 9.78 43.59 -92.43
N GLY A 203 10.08 42.41 -92.97
CA GLY A 203 9.84 41.14 -92.29
C GLY A 203 10.65 40.97 -91.01
N VAL A 204 11.93 41.36 -91.00
CA VAL A 204 12.79 41.33 -89.81
C VAL A 204 12.32 42.32 -88.76
N GLY A 205 11.87 43.53 -89.14
CA GLY A 205 11.28 44.48 -88.19
C GLY A 205 10.04 43.91 -87.48
N VAL A 206 9.11 43.34 -88.24
CA VAL A 206 7.92 42.68 -87.69
C VAL A 206 8.28 41.46 -86.83
N VAL A 207 9.23 40.62 -87.27
CA VAL A 207 9.68 39.45 -86.50
C VAL A 207 10.41 39.86 -85.21
N VAL A 208 11.24 40.91 -85.23
CA VAL A 208 11.91 41.42 -84.02
C VAL A 208 10.89 42.02 -83.04
N VAL A 209 9.89 42.76 -83.50
CA VAL A 209 8.81 43.28 -82.64
C VAL A 209 7.95 42.13 -82.08
N LEU A 210 7.63 41.10 -82.88
CA LEU A 210 6.92 39.91 -82.40
C LEU A 210 7.73 39.09 -81.41
N LEU A 211 9.05 38.92 -81.61
CA LEU A 211 9.94 38.22 -80.69
C LEU A 211 10.17 39.01 -79.40
N ALA A 212 10.29 40.34 -79.47
CA ALA A 212 10.33 41.21 -78.30
C ALA A 212 9.00 41.14 -77.52
N GLY A 213 7.86 41.18 -78.21
CA GLY A 213 6.53 40.97 -77.63
C GLY A 213 6.39 39.60 -76.95
N LEU A 214 6.86 38.52 -77.60
CA LEU A 214 6.92 37.18 -77.02
C LEU A 214 7.86 37.11 -75.81
N GLY A 215 8.98 37.84 -75.83
CA GLY A 215 9.93 37.94 -74.73
C GLY A 215 9.32 38.63 -73.51
N VAL A 216 8.65 39.77 -73.70
CA VAL A 216 7.91 40.48 -72.64
C VAL A 216 6.75 39.63 -72.12
N ALA A 217 6.01 38.95 -73.01
CA ALA A 217 4.94 38.03 -72.61
C ALA A 217 5.48 36.84 -71.79
N ARG A 218 6.58 36.21 -72.20
CA ARG A 218 7.25 35.16 -71.41
C ARG A 218 7.78 35.68 -70.08
N SER A 219 8.32 36.89 -70.05
CA SER A 219 8.80 37.53 -68.81
C SER A 219 7.66 37.72 -67.82
N ARG A 220 6.52 38.27 -68.27
CA ARG A 220 5.31 38.42 -67.43
C ARG A 220 4.74 37.08 -66.98
N MET A 221 4.63 36.10 -67.87
CA MET A 221 4.19 34.74 -67.52
C MET A 221 5.11 34.09 -66.48
N LYS A 222 6.43 34.27 -66.60
CA LYS A 222 7.41 33.77 -65.62
C LYS A 222 7.30 34.49 -64.27
N GLN A 223 7.15 35.81 -64.27
CA GLN A 223 6.91 36.59 -63.05
C GLN A 223 5.61 36.14 -62.36
N GLN A 224 4.53 35.93 -63.12
CA GLN A 224 3.27 35.40 -62.58
C GLN A 224 3.42 33.98 -62.02
N GLN A 225 4.23 33.12 -62.64
CA GLN A 225 4.54 31.78 -62.10
C GLN A 225 5.39 31.83 -60.82
N GLU A 226 6.34 32.77 -60.73
CA GLU A 226 7.17 32.99 -59.54
C GLU A 226 6.37 33.61 -58.38
N GLU A 227 5.41 34.49 -58.69
CA GLU A 227 4.48 35.11 -57.75
C GLU A 227 3.41 34.12 -57.27
N GLN A 228 2.84 33.31 -58.16
CA GLN A 228 1.97 32.18 -57.79
C GLN A 228 2.71 31.15 -56.92
N GLY A 229 3.95 30.80 -57.28
CA GLY A 229 4.78 29.88 -56.51
C GLY A 229 5.06 30.40 -55.09
N ARG A 230 5.27 31.71 -54.93
CA ARG A 230 5.40 32.36 -53.61
C ARG A 230 4.10 32.32 -52.80
N ILE A 231 2.97 32.66 -53.41
CA ILE A 231 1.66 32.59 -52.73
C ILE A 231 1.33 31.14 -52.33
N GLU A 232 1.67 30.16 -53.15
CA GLU A 232 1.55 28.74 -52.81
C GLU A 232 2.50 28.30 -51.67
N GLN A 233 3.69 28.90 -51.55
CA GLN A 233 4.60 28.63 -50.44
C GLN A 233 4.09 29.28 -49.15
N GLU A 234 3.76 30.57 -49.16
CA GLU A 234 3.18 31.28 -48.01
C GLU A 234 1.90 30.59 -47.49
N GLN A 235 1.07 30.04 -48.37
CA GLN A 235 -0.11 29.23 -47.99
C GLN A 235 0.22 27.84 -47.43
N ARG A 236 1.37 27.25 -47.76
CA ARG A 236 1.83 25.98 -47.17
C ARG A 236 2.42 26.24 -45.78
N ASP A 237 3.34 27.20 -45.69
CA ASP A 237 4.02 27.59 -44.45
C ASP A 237 2.98 28.02 -43.38
N TYR A 238 1.95 28.77 -43.77
CA TYR A 238 0.83 29.14 -42.90
C TYR A 238 0.01 27.92 -42.43
N ARG A 239 -0.27 26.94 -43.31
CA ARG A 239 -0.97 25.70 -42.92
C ARG A 239 -0.12 24.83 -41.99
N GLU A 240 1.19 24.76 -42.22
CA GLU A 240 2.13 24.05 -41.36
C GLU A 240 2.21 24.68 -39.97
N GLN A 241 2.24 26.02 -39.89
CA GLN A 241 2.17 26.76 -38.62
C GLN A 241 0.87 26.47 -37.84
N LEU A 242 -0.30 26.56 -38.50
CA LEU A 242 -1.59 26.25 -37.86
C LEU A 242 -1.68 24.78 -37.41
N GLY A 243 -1.14 23.85 -38.21
CA GLY A 243 -1.04 22.43 -37.87
C GLY A 243 -0.14 22.19 -36.65
N GLY A 244 1.00 22.88 -36.56
CA GLY A 244 1.88 22.87 -35.40
C GLY A 244 1.18 23.39 -34.14
N MET A 245 0.49 24.53 -34.22
CA MET A 245 -0.29 25.09 -33.11
C MET A 245 -1.39 24.12 -32.62
N PHE A 246 -2.07 23.43 -33.54
CA PHE A 246 -3.09 22.43 -33.20
C PHE A 246 -2.48 21.18 -32.53
N GLN A 247 -1.35 20.70 -33.03
CA GLN A 247 -0.65 19.54 -32.44
C GLN A 247 -0.09 19.87 -31.05
N ASP A 248 0.41 21.09 -30.84
CA ASP A 248 0.78 21.61 -29.52
C ASP A 248 -0.40 21.63 -28.55
N ALA A 249 -1.57 22.10 -29.01
CA ALA A 249 -2.78 22.07 -28.19
C ALA A 249 -3.20 20.62 -27.85
N LYS A 250 -3.12 19.68 -28.80
CA LYS A 250 -3.36 18.25 -28.56
C LYS A 250 -2.37 17.64 -27.55
N ASN A 251 -1.10 18.03 -27.59
CA ASN A 251 -0.10 17.62 -26.59
C ASN A 251 -0.50 18.11 -25.19
N LEU A 252 -0.86 19.39 -25.04
CA LEU A 252 -1.35 19.95 -23.79
C LEU A 252 -2.63 19.25 -23.29
N VAL A 253 -3.55 18.87 -24.17
CA VAL A 253 -4.74 18.07 -23.82
C VAL A 253 -4.34 16.68 -23.30
N ARG A 254 -3.41 15.99 -23.97
CA ARG A 254 -2.92 14.66 -23.56
C ARG A 254 -2.21 14.68 -22.20
N GLU A 255 -1.55 15.79 -21.88
CA GLU A 255 -0.95 16.05 -20.56
C GLU A 255 -1.97 16.52 -19.51
N GLY A 256 -3.24 16.72 -19.90
CA GLY A 256 -4.31 17.23 -19.04
C GLY A 256 -4.20 18.71 -18.70
N GLN A 257 -3.38 19.49 -19.42
CA GLN A 257 -3.16 20.93 -19.21
C GLN A 257 -4.27 21.77 -19.87
N TRP A 258 -5.53 21.45 -19.59
CA TRP A 258 -6.72 21.97 -20.29
C TRP A 258 -6.81 23.50 -20.35
N GLN A 259 -6.39 24.20 -19.30
CA GLN A 259 -6.37 25.68 -19.28
C GLN A 259 -5.39 26.26 -20.32
N GLN A 260 -4.22 25.64 -20.52
CA GLN A 260 -3.23 26.09 -21.52
C GLN A 260 -3.63 25.65 -22.93
N ALA A 261 -4.17 24.42 -23.06
CA ALA A 261 -4.75 23.96 -24.31
C ALA A 261 -5.86 24.91 -24.80
N LYS A 262 -6.77 25.34 -23.92
CA LYS A 262 -7.83 26.29 -24.27
C LYS A 262 -7.26 27.59 -24.84
N VAL A 263 -6.21 28.16 -24.23
CA VAL A 263 -5.57 29.39 -24.76
C VAL A 263 -5.01 29.18 -26.16
N LYS A 264 -4.24 28.11 -26.41
CA LYS A 264 -3.72 27.80 -27.76
C LYS A 264 -4.85 27.55 -28.78
N LEU A 265 -5.93 26.91 -28.37
CA LEU A 265 -7.09 26.65 -29.24
C LEU A 265 -7.89 27.92 -29.54
N GLN A 266 -7.97 28.87 -28.62
CA GLN A 266 -8.59 30.18 -28.86
C GLN A 266 -7.72 31.02 -29.82
N GLU A 267 -6.41 31.06 -29.62
CA GLU A 267 -5.46 31.72 -30.53
C GLU A 267 -5.56 31.13 -31.96
N LEU A 268 -5.65 29.80 -32.08
CA LEU A 268 -5.85 29.10 -33.34
C LEU A 268 -7.23 29.40 -33.97
N GLN A 269 -8.29 29.52 -33.16
CA GLN A 269 -9.63 29.88 -33.63
C GLN A 269 -9.71 31.34 -34.11
N GLU A 270 -8.96 32.26 -33.49
CA GLU A 270 -8.86 33.66 -33.93
C GLU A 270 -8.11 33.78 -35.27
N GLN A 271 -7.07 32.97 -35.50
CA GLN A 271 -6.33 32.93 -36.76
C GLN A 271 -7.07 32.17 -37.88
N ALA A 272 -7.76 31.08 -37.54
CA ALA A 272 -8.45 30.20 -38.49
C ALA A 272 -9.82 29.71 -37.95
N PRO A 273 -10.89 30.51 -38.06
CA PRO A 273 -12.21 30.20 -37.47
C PRO A 273 -12.85 28.89 -37.93
N GLU A 274 -12.51 28.42 -39.14
CA GLU A 274 -13.02 27.17 -39.73
C GLU A 274 -12.05 25.98 -39.59
N TYR A 275 -11.01 26.09 -38.75
CA TYR A 275 -10.02 25.00 -38.59
C TYR A 275 -10.68 23.73 -37.98
N PRO A 276 -10.59 22.56 -38.64
CA PRO A 276 -11.29 21.35 -38.21
C PRO A 276 -10.97 20.90 -36.77
N GLY A 277 -12.00 20.51 -36.02
CA GLY A 277 -11.90 19.92 -34.68
C GLY A 277 -11.61 20.89 -33.53
N VAL A 278 -11.16 22.12 -33.78
CA VAL A 278 -10.83 23.11 -32.72
C VAL A 278 -12.04 23.41 -31.83
N ALA A 279 -13.23 23.53 -32.41
CA ALA A 279 -14.48 23.76 -31.65
C ALA A 279 -14.80 22.61 -30.66
N ASP A 280 -14.54 21.36 -31.02
CA ASP A 280 -14.79 20.21 -30.15
C ASP A 280 -13.78 20.14 -29.00
N TYR A 281 -12.51 20.44 -29.26
CA TYR A 281 -11.50 20.55 -28.21
C TYR A 281 -11.75 21.73 -27.25
N LEU A 282 -12.24 22.88 -27.75
CA LEU A 282 -12.65 24.01 -26.90
C LEU A 282 -13.83 23.64 -26.00
N LYS A 283 -14.84 22.96 -26.55
CA LYS A 283 -16.00 22.44 -25.82
C LYS A 283 -15.61 21.38 -24.78
N ALA A 284 -14.64 20.52 -25.08
CA ALA A 284 -14.07 19.59 -24.12
C ALA A 284 -13.33 20.33 -23.00
N ALA A 285 -12.51 21.34 -23.32
CA ALA A 285 -11.81 22.14 -22.31
C ALA A 285 -12.77 22.86 -21.35
N GLU A 286 -13.89 23.39 -21.84
CA GLU A 286 -14.92 24.02 -21.00
C GLU A 286 -15.56 23.06 -19.99
N LYS A 287 -15.67 21.78 -20.33
CA LYS A 287 -16.13 20.73 -19.42
C LYS A 287 -15.03 20.29 -18.44
N GLU A 288 -13.79 20.12 -18.91
CA GLU A 288 -12.73 19.49 -18.12
C GLU A 288 -11.90 20.46 -17.25
N ILE A 289 -11.88 21.76 -17.53
CA ILE A 289 -11.24 22.78 -16.68
C ILE A 289 -11.84 22.78 -15.25
N PRO A 290 -13.18 22.77 -15.04
CA PRO A 290 -13.78 22.59 -13.71
C PRO A 290 -13.40 21.27 -13.04
N ASN A 291 -13.41 20.16 -13.78
CA ASN A 291 -12.99 18.85 -13.27
C ASN A 291 -11.53 18.86 -12.78
N GLN A 292 -10.62 19.46 -13.56
CA GLN A 292 -9.22 19.66 -13.18
C GLN A 292 -9.10 20.51 -11.91
N GLY A 293 -9.83 21.64 -11.83
CA GLY A 293 -9.86 22.49 -10.64
C GLY A 293 -10.32 21.75 -9.38
N HIS A 294 -11.31 20.87 -9.50
CA HIS A 294 -11.78 20.01 -8.40
C HIS A 294 -10.75 18.95 -7.99
N LEU A 295 -10.01 18.36 -8.93
CA LEU A 295 -8.90 17.44 -8.62
C LEU A 295 -7.75 18.16 -7.90
N THR A 296 -7.34 19.34 -8.38
CA THR A 296 -6.30 20.15 -7.71
C THR A 296 -6.74 20.61 -6.32
N ALA A 297 -8.00 21.03 -6.15
CA ALA A 297 -8.56 21.40 -4.85
C ALA A 297 -8.57 20.22 -3.87
N ALA A 298 -8.93 19.02 -4.34
CA ALA A 298 -8.88 17.80 -3.51
C ALA A 298 -7.45 17.47 -3.07
N GLN A 299 -6.48 17.55 -3.99
CA GLN A 299 -5.08 17.27 -3.68
C GLN A 299 -4.48 18.29 -2.70
N ALA A 300 -4.87 19.57 -2.81
CA ALA A 300 -4.50 20.60 -1.85
C ALA A 300 -5.19 20.46 -0.48
N ALA A 301 -6.39 19.88 -0.41
CA ALA A 301 -7.03 19.54 0.87
C ALA A 301 -6.35 18.33 1.54
N MET A 302 -5.98 17.30 0.77
CA MET A 302 -5.23 16.15 1.27
C MET A 302 -3.87 16.55 1.88
N THR A 303 -3.13 17.50 1.28
CA THR A 303 -1.86 17.98 1.85
C THR A 303 -2.01 18.82 3.11
N ARG A 304 -3.21 19.36 3.40
CA ARG A 304 -3.55 19.97 4.69
C ARG A 304 -4.14 18.98 5.71
N GLY A 305 -4.39 17.74 5.31
CA GLY A 305 -5.02 16.70 6.14
C GLY A 305 -6.53 16.87 6.33
N GLU A 306 -7.19 17.62 5.43
CA GLU A 306 -8.65 17.91 5.45
C GLU A 306 -9.41 16.87 4.60
N LEU A 307 -9.64 15.66 5.15
CA LEU A 307 -10.11 14.52 4.36
C LEU A 307 -11.55 14.74 3.83
N ALA A 308 -12.44 15.30 4.67
CA ALA A 308 -13.80 15.62 4.25
C ALA A 308 -13.86 16.67 3.12
N ALA A 309 -12.96 17.67 3.14
CA ALA A 309 -12.88 18.70 2.10
C ALA A 309 -12.30 18.17 0.78
N ALA A 310 -11.38 17.20 0.86
CA ALA A 310 -10.89 16.48 -0.30
C ALA A 310 -11.99 15.62 -0.94
N GLN A 311 -12.73 14.84 -0.15
CA GLN A 311 -13.87 14.05 -0.63
C GLN A 311 -14.96 14.93 -1.25
N ALA A 312 -15.32 16.04 -0.61
CA ALA A 312 -16.29 17.01 -1.12
C ALA A 312 -15.84 17.72 -2.41
N SER A 313 -14.54 17.67 -2.73
CA SER A 313 -13.99 18.14 -4.01
C SER A 313 -14.03 17.03 -5.07
N LEU A 314 -13.59 15.80 -4.74
CA LEU A 314 -13.65 14.64 -5.64
C LEU A 314 -15.07 14.20 -6.02
N ALA A 315 -16.06 14.53 -5.18
CA ALA A 315 -17.48 14.28 -5.45
C ALA A 315 -18.09 15.23 -6.49
N LYS A 316 -17.41 16.34 -6.84
CA LYS A 316 -17.85 17.32 -7.86
C LYS A 316 -17.29 17.02 -9.25
N VAL A 317 -16.28 16.14 -9.35
CA VAL A 317 -15.71 15.72 -10.64
C VAL A 317 -16.72 14.82 -11.35
N SER A 318 -17.06 15.14 -12.60
CA SER A 318 -18.05 14.37 -13.35
C SER A 318 -17.58 12.94 -13.63
N SER A 319 -18.49 11.96 -13.60
CA SER A 319 -18.14 10.55 -13.81
C SER A 319 -17.73 10.21 -15.25
N ASP A 320 -18.05 11.10 -16.19
CA ASP A 320 -17.74 11.05 -17.61
C ASP A 320 -16.55 11.97 -17.99
N THR A 321 -15.73 12.36 -17.01
CA THR A 321 -14.51 13.15 -17.22
C THR A 321 -13.48 12.40 -18.07
N GLN A 322 -12.81 13.10 -18.98
CA GLN A 322 -11.61 12.57 -19.64
C GLN A 322 -10.43 12.37 -18.67
N LEU A 323 -10.45 12.99 -17.49
CA LEU A 323 -9.42 12.87 -16.43
C LEU A 323 -9.64 11.63 -15.52
N TYR A 324 -10.29 10.58 -16.03
CA TYR A 324 -10.73 9.42 -15.24
C TYR A 324 -9.62 8.75 -14.41
N GLU A 325 -8.44 8.51 -15.00
CA GLU A 325 -7.31 7.90 -14.27
C GLU A 325 -6.71 8.83 -13.21
N GLN A 326 -6.79 10.17 -13.38
CA GLN A 326 -6.43 11.13 -12.34
C GLN A 326 -7.43 11.09 -11.18
N LEU A 327 -8.75 11.07 -11.47
CA LEU A 327 -9.81 10.94 -10.47
C LEU A 327 -9.69 9.63 -9.67
N LYS A 328 -9.44 8.52 -10.36
CA LYS A 328 -9.20 7.19 -9.76
C LYS A 328 -7.96 7.18 -8.87
N THR A 329 -6.87 7.83 -9.31
CA THR A 329 -5.64 7.98 -8.51
C THR A 329 -5.86 8.86 -7.29
N ALA A 330 -6.57 9.99 -7.44
CA ALA A 330 -6.87 10.90 -6.33
C ALA A 330 -7.82 10.25 -5.28
N ARG A 331 -8.82 9.47 -5.71
CA ARG A 331 -9.67 8.68 -4.80
C ARG A 331 -8.88 7.64 -4.02
N ARG A 332 -7.91 6.97 -4.66
CA ARG A 332 -7.01 6.04 -3.97
C ARG A 332 -6.12 6.79 -2.96
N ALA A 333 -5.50 7.90 -3.37
CA ALA A 333 -4.67 8.72 -2.49
C ALA A 333 -5.43 9.24 -1.26
N LEU A 334 -6.74 9.50 -1.38
CA LEU A 334 -7.60 9.88 -0.25
C LEU A 334 -7.78 8.73 0.75
N THR A 335 -7.96 7.49 0.28
CA THR A 335 -7.99 6.30 1.15
C THR A 335 -6.63 6.08 1.81
N ASP A 336 -5.54 6.13 1.03
CA ASP A 336 -4.17 5.97 1.55
C ASP A 336 -3.83 7.05 2.61
N ALA A 337 -4.36 8.27 2.45
CA ALA A 337 -4.25 9.35 3.42
C ALA A 337 -5.09 9.14 4.70
N ALA A 338 -6.32 8.61 4.57
CA ALA A 338 -7.14 8.25 5.74
C ALA A 338 -6.50 7.13 6.57
N ASP A 339 -5.89 6.14 5.91
CA ASP A 339 -5.10 5.09 6.55
C ASP A 339 -3.86 5.67 7.28
N ALA A 340 -3.18 6.65 6.68
CA ALA A 340 -2.04 7.32 7.30
C ALA A 340 -2.44 8.14 8.54
N ARG A 341 -3.54 8.90 8.46
CA ARG A 341 -4.11 9.68 9.57
C ARG A 341 -4.62 8.78 10.70
N THR A 342 -5.19 7.63 10.37
CA THR A 342 -5.58 6.61 11.36
C THR A 342 -4.37 6.03 12.11
N LYS A 343 -3.25 5.80 11.42
CA LYS A 343 -1.98 5.36 12.05
C LYS A 343 -1.37 6.45 12.94
N GLU A 344 -1.48 7.72 12.55
CA GLU A 344 -1.08 8.88 13.36
C GLU A 344 -1.90 8.99 14.65
N ALA A 345 -3.23 8.84 14.57
CA ALA A 345 -4.09 8.79 15.75
C ALA A 345 -3.69 7.64 16.69
N ASN A 346 -3.36 6.46 16.14
CA ASN A 346 -2.93 5.31 16.93
C ASN A 346 -1.60 5.54 17.69
N THR A 347 -0.65 6.30 17.13
CA THR A 347 0.60 6.62 17.87
C THR A 347 0.36 7.65 18.97
N MET A 348 -0.56 8.61 18.80
CA MET A 348 -0.97 9.54 19.85
C MET A 348 -1.60 8.82 21.06
N MET A 349 -2.41 7.78 20.80
CA MET A 349 -3.07 6.96 21.84
C MET A 349 -2.09 6.31 22.82
N ALA A 350 -0.90 5.92 22.36
CA ALA A 350 0.12 5.28 23.19
C ALA A 350 0.60 6.15 24.37
N SER A 351 0.46 7.49 24.27
CA SER A 351 0.84 8.42 25.34
C SER A 351 -0.12 8.41 26.54
N ARG A 352 -1.40 8.05 26.32
CA ARG A 352 -2.53 8.20 27.26
C ARG A 352 -2.66 9.59 27.92
N GLN A 353 -2.10 10.63 27.30
CA GLN A 353 -2.29 12.02 27.72
C GLN A 353 -3.62 12.55 27.18
N LEU A 354 -4.40 13.25 27.99
CA LEU A 354 -5.76 13.69 27.63
C LEU A 354 -5.80 14.48 26.32
N GLU A 355 -4.89 15.46 26.14
CA GLU A 355 -4.80 16.28 24.92
C GLU A 355 -4.45 15.44 23.68
N SER A 356 -3.52 14.49 23.81
CA SER A 356 -3.10 13.59 22.72
C SER A 356 -4.21 12.61 22.32
N VAL A 357 -4.98 12.10 23.29
CA VAL A 357 -6.14 11.23 23.04
C VAL A 357 -7.31 12.02 22.45
N GLN A 358 -7.52 13.27 22.87
CA GLN A 358 -8.49 14.18 22.25
C GLN A 358 -8.14 14.48 20.79
N LYS A 359 -6.86 14.71 20.47
CA LYS A 359 -6.36 14.85 19.10
C LYS A 359 -6.58 13.56 18.30
N ALA A 360 -6.24 12.38 18.85
CA ALA A 360 -6.49 11.09 18.22
C ALA A 360 -7.98 10.86 17.90
N LYS A 361 -8.89 11.26 18.80
CA LYS A 361 -10.33 11.21 18.55
C LYS A 361 -10.73 12.16 17.42
N ALA A 362 -10.30 13.43 17.45
CA ALA A 362 -10.64 14.41 16.42
C ALA A 362 -10.14 13.99 15.02
N ILE A 363 -8.96 13.37 14.93
CA ILE A 363 -8.43 12.81 13.67
C ILE A 363 -9.34 11.68 13.16
N THR A 364 -9.74 10.76 14.05
CA THR A 364 -10.61 9.64 13.66
C THR A 364 -12.06 10.06 13.40
N ASP A 365 -12.53 11.17 13.98
CA ASP A 365 -13.84 11.78 13.66
C ASP A 365 -13.86 12.31 12.20
N ASP A 366 -12.81 12.99 11.72
CA ASP A 366 -12.70 13.41 10.30
C ASP A 366 -12.56 12.22 9.33
N VAL A 367 -11.77 11.20 9.72
CA VAL A 367 -11.67 9.94 8.97
C VAL A 367 -13.04 9.27 8.83
N LEU A 368 -13.82 9.15 9.92
CA LEU A 368 -15.12 8.49 9.90
C LEU A 368 -16.23 9.32 9.24
N ALA A 369 -16.15 10.66 9.30
CA ALA A 369 -17.00 11.55 8.52
C ALA A 369 -16.76 11.38 7.00
N THR A 370 -15.54 11.05 6.60
CA THR A 370 -15.15 10.81 5.21
C THR A 370 -15.42 9.36 4.76
N PHE A 371 -15.18 8.39 5.65
CA PHE A 371 -15.25 6.95 5.42
C PHE A 371 -15.92 6.24 6.63
N PRO A 372 -17.27 6.17 6.70
CA PRO A 372 -17.97 5.62 7.86
C PRO A 372 -17.64 4.15 8.19
N GLU A 373 -17.27 3.36 7.18
CA GLU A 373 -16.90 1.94 7.31
C GLU A 373 -15.40 1.72 7.61
N HIS A 374 -14.63 2.76 7.93
CA HIS A 374 -13.19 2.64 8.20
C HIS A 374 -12.93 1.96 9.55
N ARG A 375 -12.84 0.63 9.52
CA ARG A 375 -12.68 -0.27 10.68
C ARG A 375 -11.71 0.24 11.75
N ASP A 376 -10.47 0.52 11.37
CA ASP A 376 -9.43 0.85 12.35
C ASP A 376 -9.64 2.25 12.95
N GLY A 377 -10.09 3.22 12.15
CA GLY A 377 -10.51 4.53 12.63
C GLY A 377 -11.64 4.45 13.65
N LYS A 378 -12.62 3.56 13.43
CA LYS A 378 -13.71 3.29 14.38
C LYS A 378 -13.21 2.69 15.69
N LEU A 379 -12.37 1.66 15.63
CA LEU A 379 -11.79 1.04 16.83
C LEU A 379 -11.00 2.05 17.68
N ILE A 380 -10.20 2.90 17.04
CA ILE A 380 -9.41 3.94 17.71
C ILE A 380 -10.31 5.05 18.27
N ASN A 381 -11.38 5.45 17.55
CA ASN A 381 -12.34 6.44 18.05
C ASN A 381 -13.09 5.93 19.29
N ASP A 382 -13.58 4.68 19.24
CA ASP A 382 -14.27 4.03 20.35
C ASP A 382 -13.34 3.84 21.57
N GLU A 383 -12.05 3.54 21.37
CA GLU A 383 -11.07 3.51 22.47
C GLU A 383 -10.73 4.92 22.99
N ALA A 384 -10.52 5.90 22.11
CA ALA A 384 -10.23 7.28 22.50
C ALA A 384 -11.37 7.89 23.33
N ALA A 385 -12.63 7.65 22.93
CA ALA A 385 -13.81 8.07 23.69
C ALA A 385 -13.84 7.45 25.10
N ARG A 386 -13.50 6.16 25.25
CA ARG A 386 -13.40 5.48 26.55
C ARG A 386 -12.26 6.03 27.41
N ILE A 387 -11.07 6.22 26.84
CA ILE A 387 -9.92 6.77 27.57
C ILE A 387 -10.18 8.23 27.99
N ILE A 388 -10.81 9.05 27.15
CA ILE A 388 -11.24 10.41 27.53
C ILE A 388 -12.23 10.33 28.69
N ALA A 389 -13.27 9.51 28.60
CA ALA A 389 -14.28 9.38 29.66
C ALA A 389 -13.69 8.92 31.00
N ASP A 390 -12.63 8.09 31.00
CA ASP A 390 -11.89 7.70 32.19
C ASP A 390 -10.96 8.80 32.72
N LEU A 391 -10.23 9.49 31.83
CA LEU A 391 -9.33 10.61 32.20
C LEU A 391 -10.07 11.86 32.67
N THR A 392 -11.30 12.10 32.20
CA THR A 392 -12.17 13.20 32.65
C THR A 392 -13.17 12.77 33.71
N ARG A 393 -13.11 11.53 34.20
CA ARG A 393 -13.98 11.05 35.28
C ARG A 393 -13.64 11.82 36.55
N PRO A 394 -14.56 12.59 37.15
CA PRO A 394 -14.28 13.25 38.43
C PRO A 394 -14.00 12.16 39.48
N GLU A 395 -12.96 12.37 40.31
CA GLU A 395 -12.71 11.45 41.42
C GLU A 395 -13.96 11.36 42.30
N PRO A 396 -14.36 10.15 42.75
CA PRO A 396 -15.50 10.00 43.64
C PRO A 396 -15.20 10.73 44.94
N VAL A 397 -15.91 11.84 45.18
CA VAL A 397 -15.75 12.68 46.38
C VAL A 397 -15.86 11.77 47.60
N LYS A 398 -14.73 11.57 48.29
CA LYS A 398 -14.70 10.85 49.56
C LYS A 398 -15.50 11.66 50.58
N VAL A 399 -16.77 11.32 50.74
CA VAL A 399 -17.58 11.75 51.88
C VAL A 399 -16.88 11.19 53.11
N VAL A 400 -16.08 12.04 53.77
CA VAL A 400 -15.41 11.68 55.01
C VAL A 400 -16.52 11.51 56.05
N ALA A 401 -16.87 10.25 56.32
CA ALA A 401 -17.78 9.91 57.40
C ALA A 401 -17.27 10.55 58.70
N ALA A 402 -18.18 11.10 59.50
CA ALA A 402 -17.81 11.81 60.73
C ALA A 402 -16.87 10.93 61.57
N PRO A 403 -15.70 11.46 62.01
CA PRO A 403 -14.64 10.65 62.60
C PRO A 403 -15.18 9.89 63.81
N LYS A 404 -14.87 8.58 63.90
CA LYS A 404 -15.54 7.73 64.90
C LYS A 404 -15.05 8.16 66.28
N PRO A 405 -15.92 8.45 67.26
CA PRO A 405 -15.51 9.09 68.51
C PRO A 405 -14.57 8.23 69.40
N TRP A 406 -14.38 6.95 69.05
CA TRP A 406 -13.43 6.04 69.70
C TRP A 406 -12.09 5.89 68.96
N GLU A 407 -11.95 6.33 67.71
CA GLU A 407 -10.68 6.17 66.94
C GLU A 407 -9.47 6.82 67.64
N PRO A 408 -9.57 8.06 68.17
CA PRO A 408 -8.46 8.65 68.93
C PRO A 408 -8.09 7.88 70.21
N ALA A 409 -9.02 7.10 70.78
CA ALA A 409 -8.72 6.23 71.92
C ALA A 409 -7.95 4.97 71.49
N VAL A 410 -8.31 4.39 70.34
CA VAL A 410 -7.59 3.24 69.76
C VAL A 410 -6.16 3.63 69.38
N ASP A 411 -5.95 4.82 68.84
CA ASP A 411 -4.61 5.36 68.58
C ASP A 411 -3.79 5.52 69.87
N ARG A 412 -4.35 6.19 70.90
CA ARG A 412 -3.68 6.33 72.22
C ARG A 412 -3.33 4.97 72.84
N PHE A 413 -4.26 4.01 72.78
CA PHE A 413 -4.02 2.66 73.27
C PHE A 413 -2.90 1.95 72.50
N ARG A 414 -2.90 2.00 71.17
CA ARG A 414 -1.83 1.42 70.33
C ARG A 414 -0.47 2.01 70.70
N ASP A 415 -0.42 3.31 70.95
CA ASP A 415 0.80 4.03 71.32
C ASP A 415 1.25 3.83 72.78
N GLY A 416 0.43 3.21 73.63
CA GLY A 416 0.73 2.83 75.01
C GLY A 416 0.06 3.69 76.10
N ASP A 417 -0.68 4.74 75.71
CA ASP A 417 -1.39 5.63 76.64
C ASP A 417 -2.80 5.10 76.93
N MET A 418 -2.88 4.04 77.75
CA MET A 418 -4.14 3.46 78.21
C MET A 418 -4.98 4.48 79.01
N THR A 419 -4.33 5.40 79.72
CA THR A 419 -4.96 6.49 80.48
C THR A 419 -5.71 7.48 79.59
N GLY A 420 -5.07 8.01 78.55
CA GLY A 420 -5.69 8.89 77.57
C GLY A 420 -6.73 8.18 76.72
N ALA A 421 -6.53 6.90 76.39
CA ALA A 421 -7.53 6.10 75.70
C ALA A 421 -8.84 5.99 76.51
N VAL A 422 -8.75 5.64 77.80
CA VAL A 422 -9.90 5.62 78.71
C VAL A 422 -10.52 7.01 78.89
N ALA A 423 -9.71 8.08 79.01
CA ALA A 423 -10.21 9.45 79.09
C ALA A 423 -11.04 9.86 77.87
N ILE A 424 -10.60 9.50 76.65
CA ILE A 424 -11.33 9.76 75.41
C ILE A 424 -12.63 8.95 75.37
N LEU A 425 -12.61 7.65 75.68
CA LEU A 425 -13.81 6.81 75.65
C LEU A 425 -14.90 7.28 76.63
N ASN A 426 -14.53 7.81 77.80
CA ASN A 426 -15.48 8.42 78.74
C ASN A 426 -16.31 9.55 78.11
N THR A 427 -15.77 10.29 77.12
CA THR A 427 -16.51 11.36 76.42
C THR A 427 -17.62 10.84 75.48
N CYS A 428 -17.63 9.54 75.17
CA CYS A 428 -18.56 8.91 74.22
C CYS A 428 -19.28 7.65 74.74
N LEU A 429 -19.03 7.21 75.98
CA LEU A 429 -19.69 6.06 76.62
C LEU A 429 -21.23 6.08 76.51
N GLY A 430 -21.85 7.24 76.77
CA GLY A 430 -23.30 7.42 76.67
C GLY A 430 -23.83 7.74 75.26
N LYS A 431 -22.94 7.83 74.26
CA LYS A 431 -23.30 8.26 72.89
C LYS A 431 -23.31 7.11 71.89
N THR A 432 -22.47 6.09 72.07
CA THR A 432 -22.38 4.93 71.15
C THR A 432 -22.10 3.62 71.91
N PRO A 433 -22.71 2.49 71.52
CA PRO A 433 -22.41 1.19 72.14
C PRO A 433 -20.96 0.75 71.90
N GLN A 434 -20.34 1.17 70.79
CA GLN A 434 -18.93 0.90 70.49
C GLN A 434 -18.00 1.49 71.56
N CYS A 435 -18.21 2.73 72.02
CA CYS A 435 -17.38 3.29 73.09
C CYS A 435 -17.50 2.48 74.40
N LYS A 436 -18.67 1.90 74.70
CA LYS A 436 -18.84 0.99 75.83
C LYS A 436 -18.11 -0.35 75.64
N GLN A 437 -18.11 -0.89 74.42
CA GLN A 437 -17.36 -2.10 74.07
C GLN A 437 -15.84 -1.90 74.23
N TYR A 438 -15.27 -0.88 73.58
CA TYR A 438 -13.83 -0.59 73.71
C TYR A 438 -13.43 -0.28 75.15
N MET A 439 -14.27 0.41 75.94
CA MET A 439 -14.00 0.64 77.36
C MET A 439 -13.92 -0.68 78.14
N SER A 440 -14.84 -1.61 77.89
CA SER A 440 -14.82 -2.93 78.53
C SER A 440 -13.56 -3.72 78.16
N GLN A 441 -13.17 -3.72 76.87
CA GLN A 441 -11.98 -4.42 76.38
C GLN A 441 -10.69 -3.81 76.94
N MET A 442 -10.53 -2.48 76.92
CA MET A 442 -9.36 -1.80 77.48
C MET A 442 -9.27 -1.98 79.00
N THR A 443 -10.41 -2.05 79.71
CA THR A 443 -10.43 -2.32 81.16
C THR A 443 -9.99 -3.76 81.47
N GLU A 444 -10.48 -4.75 80.72
CA GLU A 444 -10.05 -6.14 80.86
C GLU A 444 -8.56 -6.30 80.54
N PHE A 445 -8.11 -5.71 79.42
CA PHE A 445 -6.70 -5.67 79.02
C PHE A 445 -5.83 -5.06 80.12
N GLY A 446 -6.20 -3.89 80.65
CA GLY A 446 -5.45 -3.20 81.69
C GLY A 446 -5.36 -3.98 83.00
N ASN A 447 -6.39 -4.75 83.35
CA ASN A 447 -6.39 -5.60 84.53
C ASN A 447 -5.52 -6.85 84.37
N LEU A 448 -5.43 -7.41 83.16
CA LEU A 448 -4.48 -8.48 82.83
C LEU A 448 -3.04 -7.95 82.75
N TYR A 449 -2.83 -6.80 82.10
CA TYR A 449 -1.51 -6.18 81.91
C TYR A 449 -0.85 -5.76 83.23
N LYS A 450 -1.63 -5.29 84.22
CA LYS A 450 -1.15 -5.06 85.60
C LYS A 450 -0.60 -6.30 86.30
N LYS A 451 -0.90 -7.51 85.81
CA LYS A 451 -0.45 -8.80 86.34
C LYS A 451 0.43 -9.56 85.33
N LEU A 452 1.01 -8.88 84.34
CA LEU A 452 1.67 -9.49 83.19
C LEU A 452 2.75 -10.53 83.54
N GLU A 453 3.42 -10.35 84.68
CA GLU A 453 4.45 -11.27 85.19
C GLU A 453 3.86 -12.53 85.84
N ASP A 454 2.64 -12.47 86.39
CA ASP A 454 1.94 -13.60 87.00
C ASP A 454 1.08 -14.40 85.99
N LEU A 455 0.74 -13.81 84.82
CA LEU A 455 -0.16 -14.45 83.85
C LEU A 455 0.40 -15.79 83.36
N ASP A 456 -0.47 -16.79 83.24
CA ASP A 456 -0.20 -18.06 82.60
C ASP A 456 -0.37 -17.96 81.06
N ALA A 457 -0.18 -19.07 80.35
CA ALA A 457 -0.39 -19.15 78.90
C ALA A 457 -1.82 -18.71 78.48
N LYS A 458 -2.85 -19.04 79.28
CA LYS A 458 -4.25 -18.68 79.00
C LYS A 458 -4.50 -17.19 79.20
N GLY A 459 -4.03 -16.62 80.31
CA GLY A 459 -4.11 -15.18 80.60
C GLY A 459 -3.38 -14.33 79.56
N LEU A 460 -2.16 -14.72 79.18
CA LEU A 460 -1.40 -14.07 78.10
C LEU A 460 -2.12 -14.17 76.75
N THR A 461 -2.71 -15.32 76.42
CA THR A 461 -3.50 -15.49 75.19
C THR A 461 -4.72 -14.57 75.17
N ARG A 462 -5.44 -14.41 76.31
CA ARG A 462 -6.58 -13.50 76.41
C ARG A 462 -6.15 -12.03 76.27
N LEU A 463 -5.04 -11.63 76.88
CA LEU A 463 -4.47 -10.29 76.74
C LEU A 463 -4.11 -9.98 75.28
N LEU A 464 -3.46 -10.92 74.59
CA LEU A 464 -3.09 -10.78 73.17
C LEU A 464 -4.29 -10.79 72.21
N ALA A 465 -5.39 -11.48 72.58
CA ALA A 465 -6.65 -11.39 71.83
C ALA A 465 -7.29 -10.02 72.00
N LEU A 466 -7.43 -9.53 73.24
CA LEU A 466 -7.96 -8.19 73.53
C LEU A 466 -7.16 -7.08 72.82
N ASP A 467 -5.84 -7.19 72.79
CA ASP A 467 -4.98 -6.23 72.07
C ASP A 467 -5.32 -6.15 70.58
N LYS A 468 -5.51 -7.30 69.93
CA LYS A 468 -5.89 -7.40 68.52
C LYS A 468 -7.32 -6.91 68.29
N ASP A 469 -8.26 -7.24 69.18
CA ASP A 469 -9.65 -6.75 69.12
C ASP A 469 -9.73 -5.22 69.26
N ILE A 470 -8.90 -4.61 70.11
CA ILE A 470 -8.88 -3.16 70.35
C ILE A 470 -8.21 -2.40 69.20
N THR A 471 -7.21 -2.99 68.53
CA THR A 471 -6.34 -2.29 67.55
C THR A 471 -6.64 -2.61 66.08
N ASP A 472 -7.76 -3.28 65.80
CA ASP A 472 -8.11 -3.84 64.48
C ASP A 472 -6.98 -4.75 63.92
N GLY A 473 -6.42 -5.59 64.79
CA GLY A 473 -5.34 -6.54 64.46
C GLY A 473 -3.93 -5.94 64.33
N ARG A 474 -3.76 -4.61 64.42
CA ARG A 474 -2.45 -3.94 64.24
C ARG A 474 -1.47 -4.12 65.41
N GLY A 475 -1.99 -4.38 66.61
CA GLY A 475 -1.23 -4.62 67.83
C GLY A 475 -0.71 -3.34 68.51
N SER A 476 -0.67 -3.31 69.85
CA SER A 476 -0.12 -2.18 70.62
C SER A 476 1.37 -2.33 70.95
N LYS A 477 2.00 -1.23 71.40
CA LYS A 477 3.34 -1.29 72.00
C LYS A 477 3.37 -2.10 73.31
N MET A 478 2.29 -2.06 74.09
CA MET A 478 2.19 -2.75 75.39
C MET A 478 2.20 -4.27 75.22
N ALA A 479 1.48 -4.79 74.23
CA ALA A 479 1.35 -6.23 74.00
C ALA A 479 2.65 -6.93 73.56
N ARG A 480 3.69 -6.19 73.13
CA ARG A 480 4.97 -6.77 72.67
C ARG A 480 5.60 -7.69 73.72
N ASN A 481 5.73 -7.22 74.96
CA ASN A 481 6.32 -7.99 76.06
C ASN A 481 5.47 -9.24 76.40
N ALA A 482 4.14 -9.12 76.30
CA ALA A 482 3.23 -10.24 76.46
C ALA A 482 3.36 -11.27 75.32
N GLY A 483 3.58 -10.80 74.08
CA GLY A 483 3.83 -11.62 72.90
C GLY A 483 5.07 -12.49 73.07
N THR A 484 6.22 -11.87 73.36
CA THR A 484 7.47 -12.59 73.60
C THR A 484 7.39 -13.53 74.82
N ARG A 485 6.71 -13.14 75.91
CA ARG A 485 6.52 -14.00 77.08
C ARG A 485 5.63 -15.21 76.78
N ALA A 486 4.52 -15.01 76.05
CA ALA A 486 3.65 -16.09 75.59
C ALA A 486 4.37 -17.03 74.61
N ALA A 487 5.09 -16.47 73.64
CA ALA A 487 5.87 -17.23 72.67
C ALA A 487 6.96 -18.08 73.35
N THR A 488 7.62 -17.55 74.38
CA THR A 488 8.59 -18.32 75.20
C THR A 488 7.94 -19.51 75.89
N ILE A 489 6.73 -19.36 76.45
CA ILE A 489 6.00 -20.44 77.13
C ILE A 489 5.54 -21.50 76.11
N PHE A 490 4.90 -21.08 75.01
CA PHE A 490 4.48 -21.98 73.94
C PHE A 490 5.67 -22.68 73.28
N TYR A 491 6.81 -22.02 73.09
CA TYR A 491 8.03 -22.64 72.59
C TYR A 491 8.57 -23.72 73.53
N LYS A 492 8.63 -23.46 74.86
CA LYS A 492 9.01 -24.49 75.85
C LYS A 492 8.09 -25.71 75.79
N ASN A 493 6.78 -25.49 75.68
CA ASN A 493 5.80 -26.57 75.51
C ASN A 493 5.99 -27.34 74.19
N ALA A 494 6.32 -26.64 73.09
CA ALA A 494 6.61 -27.26 71.79
C ALA A 494 7.89 -28.11 71.83
N VAL A 495 8.95 -27.65 72.49
CA VAL A 495 10.19 -28.40 72.71
C VAL A 495 9.91 -29.67 73.52
N ALA A 496 9.19 -29.56 74.63
CA ALA A 496 8.82 -30.71 75.47
C ALA A 496 7.97 -31.73 74.69
N ALA A 497 6.93 -31.27 73.97
CA ALA A 497 6.10 -32.13 73.14
C ALA A 497 6.90 -32.81 72.02
N LYS A 498 7.83 -32.10 71.36
CA LYS A 498 8.73 -32.65 70.33
C LYS A 498 9.68 -33.71 70.90
N ALA A 499 10.20 -33.51 72.11
CA ALA A 499 11.04 -34.48 72.80
C ALA A 499 10.27 -35.76 73.21
N SER A 500 8.99 -35.62 73.59
CA SER A 500 8.11 -36.75 73.91
C SER A 500 7.34 -37.33 72.70
N ALA A 501 7.78 -37.06 71.46
CA ALA A 501 7.14 -37.49 70.21
C ALA A 501 5.65 -37.12 70.04
N GLN A 502 5.15 -36.11 70.76
CA GLN A 502 3.75 -35.66 70.69
C GLN A 502 3.58 -34.64 69.56
N TRP A 503 3.75 -35.10 68.30
CA TRP A 503 3.90 -34.25 67.11
C TRP A 503 2.82 -33.19 66.94
N THR A 504 1.53 -33.55 67.10
CA THR A 504 0.40 -32.59 66.98
C THR A 504 0.54 -31.44 67.97
N LYS A 505 0.86 -31.75 69.24
CA LYS A 505 1.06 -30.74 70.28
C LYS A 505 2.32 -29.91 70.04
N ALA A 506 3.37 -30.50 69.46
CA ALA A 506 4.59 -29.78 69.09
C ALA A 506 4.31 -28.74 68.00
N MET A 507 3.60 -29.13 66.93
CA MET A 507 3.18 -28.22 65.85
C MET A 507 2.18 -27.16 66.34
N GLU A 508 1.18 -27.55 67.13
CA GLU A 508 0.19 -26.64 67.72
C GLU A 508 0.85 -25.56 68.60
N ASN A 509 1.72 -25.95 69.52
CA ASN A 509 2.42 -25.01 70.39
C ASN A 509 3.44 -24.15 69.62
N ALA A 510 4.14 -24.70 68.62
CA ALA A 510 5.04 -23.91 67.78
C ALA A 510 4.29 -22.85 66.94
N ARG A 511 3.11 -23.19 66.38
CA ARG A 511 2.25 -22.21 65.71
C ARG A 511 1.66 -21.18 66.68
N ARG A 512 1.27 -21.56 67.91
CA ARG A 512 0.86 -20.59 68.95
C ARG A 512 1.98 -19.63 69.35
N ALA A 513 3.23 -20.10 69.42
CA ALA A 513 4.37 -19.23 69.67
C ALA A 513 4.52 -18.17 68.56
N LEU A 514 4.43 -18.59 67.28
CA LEU A 514 4.50 -17.66 66.14
C LEU A 514 3.28 -16.72 66.01
N GLN A 515 2.11 -17.11 66.54
CA GLN A 515 0.93 -16.22 66.61
C GLN A 515 1.04 -15.13 67.69
N ALA A 516 1.92 -15.34 68.68
CA ALA A 516 2.23 -14.39 69.76
C ALA A 516 3.47 -13.53 69.45
N ASP A 517 4.50 -14.11 68.83
CA ASP A 517 5.69 -13.44 68.32
C ASP A 517 6.11 -14.04 66.96
N PRO A 518 5.74 -13.40 65.83
CA PRO A 518 6.06 -13.90 64.49
C PRO A 518 7.56 -14.05 64.19
N ASN A 519 8.43 -13.38 64.95
CA ASN A 519 9.88 -13.40 64.76
C ASN A 519 10.58 -14.45 65.65
N HIS A 520 9.83 -15.27 66.40
CA HIS A 520 10.38 -16.23 67.35
C HIS A 520 11.10 -17.41 66.65
N ALA A 521 12.37 -17.20 66.28
CA ALA A 521 13.18 -18.11 65.46
C ALA A 521 13.15 -19.59 65.90
N GLY A 522 13.23 -19.88 67.21
CA GLY A 522 13.15 -21.26 67.71
C GLY A 522 11.84 -21.97 67.37
N ALA A 523 10.73 -21.24 67.30
CA ALA A 523 9.42 -21.80 66.95
C ALA A 523 9.28 -21.98 65.43
N ALA A 524 9.80 -21.04 64.62
CA ALA A 524 9.93 -21.20 63.18
C ALA A 524 10.76 -22.44 62.82
N ASN A 525 11.87 -22.66 63.52
CA ASN A 525 12.71 -23.85 63.36
C ASN A 525 11.96 -25.14 63.71
N ILE A 526 11.14 -25.18 64.78
CA ILE A 526 10.30 -26.35 65.09
C ILE A 526 9.28 -26.62 63.97
N VAL A 527 8.61 -25.60 63.44
CA VAL A 527 7.67 -25.78 62.32
C VAL A 527 8.39 -26.28 61.06
N SER A 528 9.58 -25.76 60.76
CA SER A 528 10.42 -26.19 59.64
C SER A 528 10.88 -27.65 59.78
N ASP A 529 11.44 -28.01 60.94
CA ASP A 529 11.89 -29.37 61.25
C ASP A 529 10.76 -30.40 61.11
N LEU A 530 9.57 -30.10 61.64
CA LEU A 530 8.42 -30.99 61.58
C LEU A 530 7.90 -31.14 60.15
N ARG A 531 7.87 -30.06 59.35
CA ARG A 531 7.56 -30.13 57.91
C ARG A 531 8.58 -30.94 57.11
N GLY A 532 9.87 -30.80 57.40
CA GLY A 532 10.94 -31.60 56.79
C GLY A 532 10.73 -33.09 57.08
N LYS A 533 10.65 -33.46 58.37
CA LYS A 533 10.38 -34.84 58.79
C LYS A 533 9.10 -35.41 58.20
N ALA A 534 8.02 -34.62 58.16
CA ALA A 534 6.75 -35.05 57.57
C ALA A 534 6.87 -35.34 56.07
N LYS A 535 7.66 -34.56 55.32
CA LYS A 535 7.92 -34.81 53.90
C LYS A 535 8.73 -36.11 53.70
N ASP A 536 9.78 -36.32 54.48
CA ASP A 536 10.64 -37.50 54.36
C ASP A 536 9.87 -38.78 54.75
N LEU A 537 9.10 -38.72 55.85
CA LEU A 537 8.24 -39.80 56.32
C LEU A 537 7.08 -40.10 55.34
N TYR A 538 6.52 -39.07 54.68
CA TYR A 538 5.53 -39.26 53.62
C TYR A 538 6.13 -40.03 52.44
N LEU A 539 7.36 -39.72 52.02
CA LEU A 539 8.03 -40.42 50.93
C LEU A 539 8.35 -41.88 51.28
N GLN A 540 8.75 -42.15 52.53
CA GLN A 540 8.96 -43.50 53.03
C GLN A 540 7.64 -44.30 53.09
N ALA A 541 6.58 -43.73 53.66
CA ALA A 541 5.27 -44.36 53.70
C ALA A 541 4.73 -44.63 52.29
N TYR A 542 4.94 -43.70 51.35
CA TYR A 542 4.42 -43.79 49.98
C TYR A 542 5.12 -44.84 49.12
N SER A 543 6.39 -45.17 49.39
CA SER A 543 7.10 -46.24 48.67
C SER A 543 6.70 -47.64 49.13
N ILE A 544 6.32 -47.81 50.40
CA ILE A 544 5.92 -49.12 50.96
C ILE A 544 4.40 -49.33 51.06
N LYS A 545 3.55 -48.32 50.81
CA LYS A 545 2.08 -48.38 50.98
C LYS A 545 1.38 -49.57 50.29
N ASP A 546 1.92 -50.04 49.17
CA ASP A 546 1.33 -51.12 48.36
C ASP A 546 1.91 -52.51 48.71
N SER A 547 3.06 -52.57 49.39
CA SER A 547 3.76 -53.81 49.78
C SER A 547 3.64 -54.13 51.28
N SER A 548 3.58 -53.10 52.11
CA SER A 548 3.53 -53.13 53.57
C SER A 548 2.51 -52.09 54.10
N PRO A 549 1.21 -52.24 53.80
CA PRO A 549 0.19 -51.25 54.17
C PRO A 549 0.14 -50.99 55.69
N ASP A 550 0.30 -52.02 56.51
CA ASP A 550 0.35 -51.93 57.98
C ASP A 550 1.55 -51.13 58.51
N GLU A 551 2.67 -51.10 57.79
CA GLU A 551 3.85 -50.29 58.11
C GLU A 551 3.72 -48.85 57.61
N ALA A 552 2.99 -48.64 56.50
CA ALA A 552 2.76 -47.32 55.91
C ALA A 552 1.70 -46.50 56.67
N LEU A 553 0.63 -47.15 57.13
CA LEU A 553 -0.48 -46.50 57.83
C LEU A 553 -0.07 -45.66 59.07
N PRO A 554 0.74 -46.16 60.03
CA PRO A 554 1.20 -45.35 61.16
C PRO A 554 2.10 -44.18 60.70
N GLN A 555 2.92 -44.37 59.67
CA GLN A 555 3.77 -43.31 59.14
C GLN A 555 2.93 -42.17 58.54
N PHE A 556 1.89 -42.47 57.74
CA PHE A 556 0.97 -41.44 57.25
C PHE A 556 0.21 -40.73 58.39
N ARG A 557 -0.14 -41.43 59.47
CA ARG A 557 -0.75 -40.79 60.67
C ARG A 557 0.22 -39.82 61.34
N ASP A 558 1.51 -40.17 61.44
CA ASP A 558 2.54 -39.26 61.95
C ASP A 558 2.77 -38.05 61.03
N VAL A 559 2.70 -38.21 59.70
CA VAL A 559 2.73 -37.07 58.74
C VAL A 559 1.56 -36.11 58.99
N VAL A 560 0.34 -36.63 59.17
CA VAL A 560 -0.84 -35.82 59.55
C VAL A 560 -0.65 -35.15 60.91
N ALA A 561 0.01 -35.80 61.87
CA ALA A 561 0.30 -35.23 63.18
C ALA A 561 1.42 -34.17 63.18
N MET A 562 2.40 -34.28 62.27
CA MET A 562 3.50 -33.32 62.11
C MET A 562 3.12 -32.11 61.22
N THR A 563 2.06 -32.20 60.41
CA THR A 563 1.62 -31.15 59.49
C THR A 563 0.34 -30.46 59.97
N PRO A 564 0.17 -29.14 59.69
CA PRO A 564 -1.06 -28.44 59.98
C PRO A 564 -2.09 -28.59 58.84
N ALA A 565 -3.39 -28.38 59.14
CA ALA A 565 -4.48 -28.62 58.18
C ALA A 565 -4.53 -27.67 56.96
N ASP A 566 -3.73 -26.60 56.96
CA ASP A 566 -3.51 -25.69 55.82
C ASP A 566 -2.31 -26.10 54.93
N ASP A 567 -1.74 -27.30 55.16
CA ASP A 567 -0.60 -27.84 54.41
C ASP A 567 -1.02 -28.89 53.38
N GLU A 568 -0.44 -28.82 52.18
CA GLU A 568 -0.77 -29.75 51.08
C GLU A 568 -0.38 -31.20 51.43
N LEU A 569 0.67 -31.42 52.23
CA LEU A 569 1.06 -32.75 52.70
C LEU A 569 0.06 -33.34 53.70
N HIS A 570 -0.63 -32.50 54.49
CA HIS A 570 -1.61 -32.95 55.47
C HIS A 570 -2.79 -33.64 54.78
N GLY A 571 -3.42 -32.97 53.81
CA GLY A 571 -4.54 -33.54 53.05
C GLY A 571 -4.17 -34.78 52.24
N LYS A 572 -2.96 -34.81 51.64
CA LYS A 572 -2.44 -35.99 50.94
C LYS A 572 -2.25 -37.19 51.88
N ALA A 573 -1.63 -36.97 53.04
CA ALA A 573 -1.42 -38.03 54.03
C ALA A 573 -2.74 -38.52 54.64
N GLN A 574 -3.66 -37.61 54.98
CA GLN A 574 -4.98 -37.93 55.50
C GLN A 574 -5.78 -38.82 54.53
N GLY A 575 -5.73 -38.54 53.22
CA GLY A 575 -6.35 -39.37 52.19
C GLY A 575 -5.73 -40.77 52.04
N TRP A 576 -4.46 -40.97 52.44
CA TRP A 576 -3.85 -42.30 52.54
C TRP A 576 -4.20 -43.01 53.86
N VAL A 577 -4.26 -42.28 54.98
CA VAL A 577 -4.76 -42.83 56.26
C VAL A 577 -6.18 -43.38 56.10
N GLU A 578 -7.06 -42.67 55.39
CA GLU A 578 -8.43 -43.14 55.15
C GLU A 578 -8.45 -44.39 54.27
N LYS A 579 -7.69 -44.43 53.17
CA LYS A 579 -7.63 -45.58 52.25
C LYS A 579 -7.06 -46.84 52.90
N LEU A 580 -6.04 -46.69 53.74
CA LEU A 580 -5.37 -47.80 54.43
C LEU A 580 -6.03 -48.18 55.77
N SER A 581 -7.09 -47.49 56.18
CA SER A 581 -7.92 -47.86 57.35
C SER A 581 -9.29 -48.46 56.95
N ARG A 582 -9.43 -48.91 55.69
CA ARG A 582 -10.64 -49.51 55.09
C ARG A 582 -10.33 -50.92 54.60
#